data_AF-A0A1Z7LUM7-F1
#
_entry.id   AF-A0A1Z7LUM7-F1
#
_cell.length_a   1.000
_cell.length_b   1.000
_cell.length_c   1.000
_cell.angle_alpha   90.00
_cell.angle_beta   90.00
_cell.angle_gamma   90.00
#
_symmetry.space_group_name_H-M   'P 1'
#
loop_
_entity.id
_entity.type
_entity.pdbx_description
1 polymer ?
#
loop_
_entity_poly.entity_id
_entity_poly.type
_entity_poly.pdbx_seq_one_letter_code
_entity_poly.pdbx_strand_id
1 'polypeptide(L)'
;MRKQSMIQKGMSVLCVCALAAGLCSCGTEEKSEEEKILRVVTDGTLHDQAEAAATFTEGTNSEVEVEIQQLPEKKEERENEIQKLRTEIMAGKGPDVYLLDGNQENGEEFLPLLENPYQTMQSGALASLDEFMEKDSYWEDNTYHEAILKEGQYDGRQYIIPMSVMYYVLPRTEDMEEMTGDTLGEWVEQVANSEDVRLKKYFITLMSQGARWIQPAADYESGEVLFDQKKWCEFADKFIRFGKAAQEELALVEEHYFFENGRAADKNEKVDLQIVPDIDGRKMASIMSYAAVGMSSDLKQEAYDYLMLFLNDQTKQYNKEHPDIRLPEFYGYLSHIGNVPVQESAFEVWMGYPDDEVLQETINTFRELDGAYFLTSAERTLFTEASDICSEAIYSDYDWTQALPKAADSAWNTYKMMVSE
;
A
#
# COMPACT_ATOMS: atom_id res chain seq x y z
N MET A 1 -50.26 41.49 48.26
CA MET A 1 -49.40 40.32 48.51
C MET A 1 -50.23 39.27 49.23
N ARG A 2 -50.78 38.31 48.48
CA ARG A 2 -51.76 37.32 48.95
C ARG A 2 -51.06 35.99 49.27
N LYS A 3 -51.41 35.48 50.44
CA LYS A 3 -51.14 34.15 50.97
C LYS A 3 -52.03 33.09 50.33
N GLN A 4 -51.48 31.87 50.41
CA GLN A 4 -52.14 30.61 50.78
C GLN A 4 -52.84 29.74 49.71
N SER A 5 -52.26 28.54 49.69
CA SER A 5 -52.71 27.25 49.16
C SER A 5 -54.09 26.80 49.64
N MET A 6 -54.78 26.11 48.75
CA MET A 6 -55.88 25.19 49.01
C MET A 6 -55.61 23.92 48.18
N ILE A 7 -55.49 22.72 48.79
CA ILE A 7 -56.58 21.73 48.99
C ILE A 7 -56.90 21.07 47.62
N GLN A 8 -56.74 19.76 47.35
CA GLN A 8 -57.41 18.61 47.99
C GLN A 8 -57.14 17.28 47.24
N LYS A 9 -57.42 16.16 47.94
CA LYS A 9 -57.86 14.82 47.46
C LYS A 9 -56.81 13.93 46.76
N GLY A 10 -56.63 12.67 47.10
CA GLY A 10 -57.34 11.80 48.05
C GLY A 10 -57.12 10.32 47.73
N MET A 11 -57.27 9.50 48.77
CA MET A 11 -57.64 8.07 48.79
C MET A 11 -56.56 6.98 48.61
N SER A 12 -56.15 6.53 49.78
CA SER A 12 -55.66 5.22 50.24
C SER A 12 -56.47 3.99 49.74
N VAL A 13 -55.81 2.82 49.69
CA VAL A 13 -56.06 1.55 50.44
C VAL A 13 -55.34 0.41 49.67
N LEU A 14 -54.21 -0.15 50.13
CA LEU A 14 -53.99 -1.23 51.13
C LEU A 14 -54.36 -2.65 50.66
N CYS A 15 -53.36 -3.54 50.57
CA CYS A 15 -53.30 -4.98 50.97
C CYS A 15 -52.17 -5.69 50.18
N VAL A 16 -50.99 -5.94 50.74
CA VAL A 16 -50.59 -7.01 51.70
C VAL A 16 -50.46 -8.40 51.04
N CYS A 17 -49.18 -8.80 50.90
CA CYS A 17 -48.57 -10.13 51.00
C CYS A 17 -49.00 -11.30 50.09
N ALA A 18 -48.02 -11.82 49.32
CA ALA A 18 -47.72 -13.26 49.31
C ALA A 18 -46.22 -13.49 48.99
N LEU A 19 -45.56 -14.23 49.88
CA LEU A 19 -44.19 -14.72 49.79
C LEU A 19 -44.18 -16.09 49.08
N ALA A 20 -43.10 -16.31 48.33
CA ALA A 20 -42.41 -17.57 48.03
C ALA A 20 -43.11 -18.64 47.16
N ALA A 21 -42.44 -18.97 46.04
CA ALA A 21 -42.05 -20.33 45.69
C ALA A 21 -40.98 -20.29 44.58
N GLY A 22 -39.80 -20.82 44.88
CA GLY A 22 -38.78 -21.08 43.86
C GLY A 22 -39.13 -22.31 43.04
N LEU A 23 -38.69 -22.32 41.79
CA LEU A 23 -38.43 -23.54 41.02
C LEU A 23 -37.08 -23.36 40.32
N CYS A 24 -36.16 -24.26 40.65
CA CYS A 24 -34.98 -24.58 39.86
C CYS A 24 -35.37 -24.71 38.38
N SER A 25 -34.72 -23.92 37.53
CA SER A 25 -34.37 -24.40 36.19
C SER A 25 -32.91 -24.80 36.25
N CYS A 26 -32.66 -26.09 36.06
CA CYS A 26 -31.33 -26.61 35.81
C CYS A 26 -30.77 -25.99 34.52
N GLY A 27 -29.51 -25.57 34.59
CA GLY A 27 -28.50 -25.70 33.55
C GLY A 27 -28.92 -25.46 32.10
N THR A 28 -28.88 -24.20 31.72
CA THR A 28 -27.91 -23.74 30.71
C THR A 28 -27.56 -22.32 31.13
N GLU A 29 -26.42 -22.14 31.80
CA GLU A 29 -25.70 -20.90 31.61
C GLU A 29 -25.23 -20.97 30.15
N GLU A 30 -26.10 -20.53 29.22
CA GLU A 30 -25.59 -19.81 28.07
C GLU A 30 -24.85 -18.63 28.69
N LYS A 31 -23.53 -18.80 28.88
CA LYS A 31 -22.68 -17.63 28.80
C LYS A 31 -23.01 -17.07 27.41
N SER A 32 -23.74 -15.97 27.39
CA SER A 32 -23.60 -15.04 26.28
C SER A 32 -22.14 -14.62 26.31
N GLU A 33 -21.28 -15.39 25.63
CA GLU A 33 -19.97 -14.88 25.25
C GLU A 33 -20.28 -13.62 24.46
N GLU A 34 -19.84 -12.47 24.99
CA GLU A 34 -20.02 -11.20 24.28
C GLU A 34 -19.33 -11.36 22.94
N GLU A 35 -20.12 -11.32 21.87
CA GLU A 35 -19.67 -11.34 20.48
C GLU A 35 -18.63 -10.23 20.32
N LYS A 36 -17.40 -10.60 19.95
CA LYS A 36 -16.28 -9.68 19.78
C LYS A 36 -16.39 -9.04 18.41
N ILE A 37 -16.54 -7.72 18.36
CA ILE A 37 -16.63 -6.99 17.10
C ILE A 37 -15.22 -6.54 16.68
N LEU A 38 -14.71 -7.09 15.59
CA LEU A 38 -13.45 -6.70 14.95
C LEU A 38 -13.73 -5.64 13.87
N ARG A 39 -13.35 -4.39 14.13
CA ARG A 39 -13.57 -3.26 13.21
C ARG A 39 -12.43 -3.16 12.19
N VAL A 40 -12.73 -3.40 10.93
CA VAL A 40 -11.80 -3.30 9.81
C VAL A 40 -12.11 -2.04 9.01
N VAL A 41 -11.12 -1.17 8.79
CA VAL A 41 -11.23 -0.09 7.80
C VAL A 41 -10.45 -0.47 6.55
N THR A 42 -11.05 -0.30 5.37
CA THR A 42 -10.43 -0.66 4.10
C THR A 42 -10.67 0.37 3.01
N ASP A 43 -9.69 0.53 2.12
CA ASP A 43 -9.90 1.20 0.84
C ASP A 43 -10.76 0.34 -0.10
N GLY A 44 -11.42 1.01 -1.05
CA GLY A 44 -12.37 0.36 -1.95
C GLY A 44 -11.77 -0.73 -2.82
N THR A 45 -10.50 -0.58 -3.23
CA THR A 45 -9.84 -1.57 -4.10
C THR A 45 -9.50 -2.89 -3.40
N LEU A 46 -9.54 -2.90 -2.06
CA LEU A 46 -9.27 -4.05 -1.19
C LEU A 46 -10.54 -4.59 -0.50
N HIS A 47 -11.71 -4.02 -0.79
CA HIS A 47 -12.96 -4.33 -0.07
C HIS A 47 -13.38 -5.79 -0.23
N ASP A 48 -13.34 -6.32 -1.45
CA ASP A 48 -13.73 -7.71 -1.73
C ASP A 48 -12.82 -8.71 -0.99
N GLN A 49 -11.52 -8.39 -0.88
CA GLN A 49 -10.55 -9.20 -0.14
C GLN A 49 -10.79 -9.09 1.38
N ALA A 50 -11.16 -7.91 1.88
CA ALA A 50 -11.57 -7.75 3.26
C ALA A 50 -12.83 -8.56 3.59
N GLU A 51 -13.84 -8.57 2.71
CA GLU A 51 -15.07 -9.35 2.89
C GLU A 51 -14.80 -10.86 2.85
N ALA A 52 -13.92 -11.30 1.95
CA ALA A 52 -13.47 -12.69 1.91
C ALA A 52 -12.74 -13.11 3.20
N ALA A 53 -11.89 -12.23 3.75
CA ALA A 53 -11.18 -12.49 5.01
C ALA A 53 -12.13 -12.48 6.21
N ALA A 54 -13.14 -11.60 6.22
CA ALA A 54 -14.20 -11.59 7.22
C ALA A 54 -14.99 -12.90 7.20
N THR A 55 -15.44 -13.32 6.02
CA THR A 55 -16.16 -14.60 5.84
C THR A 55 -15.34 -15.79 6.36
N PHE A 56 -14.03 -15.80 6.09
CA PHE A 56 -13.15 -16.85 6.61
C PHE A 56 -13.02 -16.79 8.14
N THR A 57 -12.82 -15.59 8.68
CA THR A 57 -12.66 -15.35 10.13
C THR A 57 -13.90 -15.80 10.91
N GLU A 58 -15.09 -15.31 10.53
CA GLU A 58 -16.36 -15.66 11.17
C GLU A 58 -16.71 -17.15 10.98
N GLY A 59 -16.34 -17.72 9.83
CA GLY A 59 -16.55 -19.14 9.52
C GLY A 59 -15.66 -20.09 10.33
N THR A 60 -14.54 -19.61 10.85
CA THR A 60 -13.58 -20.40 11.66
C THR A 60 -13.61 -20.05 13.14
N ASN A 61 -14.12 -18.86 13.49
CA ASN A 61 -14.24 -18.38 14.86
C ASN A 61 -15.60 -17.68 15.06
N SER A 62 -16.57 -18.43 15.61
CA SER A 62 -17.93 -17.92 15.85
C SER A 62 -18.04 -16.89 16.98
N GLU A 63 -16.96 -16.62 17.72
CA GLU A 63 -16.95 -15.59 18.76
C GLU A 63 -16.62 -14.20 18.21
N VAL A 64 -16.20 -14.10 16.93
CA VAL A 64 -15.78 -12.85 16.29
C VAL A 64 -16.75 -12.51 15.16
N GLU A 65 -17.30 -11.29 15.21
CA GLU A 65 -18.01 -10.63 14.11
C GLU A 65 -17.07 -9.60 13.49
N VAL A 66 -16.99 -9.53 12.16
CA VAL A 66 -16.12 -8.57 11.47
C VAL A 66 -16.94 -7.45 10.84
N GLU A 67 -16.81 -6.25 11.38
CA GLU A 67 -17.44 -5.05 10.82
C GLU A 67 -16.48 -4.33 9.87
N ILE A 68 -16.78 -4.36 8.57
CA ILE A 68 -15.97 -3.69 7.55
C ILE A 68 -16.52 -2.30 7.24
N GLN A 69 -15.69 -1.29 7.44
CA GLN A 69 -15.90 0.07 6.98
C GLN A 69 -15.09 0.34 5.70
N GLN A 70 -15.78 0.33 4.56
CA GLN A 70 -15.20 0.76 3.29
C GLN A 70 -15.08 2.30 3.24
N LEU A 71 -13.90 2.81 2.89
CA LEU A 71 -13.68 4.24 2.68
C LEU A 71 -14.36 4.71 1.39
N PRO A 72 -15.06 5.86 1.38
CA PRO A 72 -15.72 6.35 0.18
C PRO A 72 -14.73 6.65 -0.96
N GLU A 73 -15.16 6.43 -2.20
CA GLU A 73 -14.40 6.80 -3.41
C GLU A 73 -14.66 8.26 -3.81
N LYS A 74 -15.87 8.79 -3.54
CA LYS A 74 -16.22 10.17 -3.87
C LYS A 74 -15.50 11.13 -2.94
N LYS A 75 -14.76 12.09 -3.53
CA LYS A 75 -13.94 13.08 -2.83
C LYS A 75 -14.60 13.72 -1.59
N GLU A 76 -15.76 14.36 -1.75
CA GLU A 76 -16.43 15.07 -0.63
C GLU A 76 -16.86 14.12 0.50
N GLU A 77 -17.34 12.93 0.16
CA GLU A 77 -17.75 11.92 1.15
C GLU A 77 -16.51 11.36 1.86
N ARG A 78 -15.42 11.12 1.10
CA ARG A 78 -14.14 10.62 1.60
C ARG A 78 -13.49 11.61 2.56
N GLU A 79 -13.40 12.88 2.20
CA GLU A 79 -12.81 13.94 3.06
C GLU A 79 -13.47 13.98 4.45
N ASN A 80 -14.79 13.93 4.50
CA ASN A 80 -15.54 13.92 5.76
C ASN A 80 -15.26 12.66 6.60
N GLU A 81 -15.25 11.47 5.98
CA GLU A 81 -15.01 10.22 6.71
C GLU A 81 -13.55 10.10 7.17
N ILE A 82 -12.58 10.49 6.34
CA ILE A 82 -11.17 10.52 6.73
C ILE A 82 -10.94 11.46 7.91
N GLN A 83 -11.54 12.66 7.90
CA GLN A 83 -11.41 13.60 9.02
C GLN A 83 -11.98 13.02 10.33
N LYS A 84 -13.12 12.35 10.25
CA LYS A 84 -13.75 11.68 11.39
C LYS A 84 -12.87 10.55 11.93
N LEU A 85 -12.41 9.65 11.06
CA LEU A 85 -11.54 8.53 11.45
C LEU A 85 -10.21 9.00 12.04
N ARG A 86 -9.54 9.99 11.43
CA ARG A 86 -8.31 10.58 12.00
C ARG A 86 -8.56 11.14 13.41
N THR A 87 -9.71 11.78 13.63
CA THR A 87 -10.10 12.28 14.97
C THR A 87 -10.32 11.13 15.97
N GLU A 88 -10.94 10.02 15.55
CA GLU A 88 -11.13 8.83 16.39
C GLU A 88 -9.79 8.16 16.75
N ILE A 89 -8.89 8.04 15.77
CA ILE A 89 -7.53 7.50 15.96
C ILE A 89 -6.77 8.34 16.98
N MET A 90 -6.74 9.67 16.82
CA MET A 90 -6.11 10.59 17.77
C MET A 90 -6.73 10.53 19.18
N ALA A 91 -8.01 10.17 19.29
CA ALA A 91 -8.70 10.00 20.56
C ALA A 91 -8.48 8.60 21.20
N GLY A 92 -7.68 7.73 20.58
CA GLY A 92 -7.44 6.35 21.03
C GLY A 92 -8.64 5.43 20.83
N LYS A 93 -9.46 5.67 19.81
CA LYS A 93 -10.68 4.91 19.48
C LYS A 93 -10.71 4.48 18.01
N GLY A 94 -9.53 4.32 17.42
CA GLY A 94 -9.39 3.91 16.03
C GLY A 94 -9.92 2.48 15.78
N PRO A 95 -10.04 2.10 14.51
CA PRO A 95 -10.30 0.72 14.09
C PRO A 95 -9.31 -0.30 14.66
N ASP A 96 -9.69 -1.57 14.63
CA ASP A 96 -8.82 -2.68 15.04
C ASP A 96 -7.81 -3.03 13.93
N VAL A 97 -8.28 -3.05 12.68
CA VAL A 97 -7.50 -3.39 11.50
C VAL A 97 -7.57 -2.25 10.49
N TYR A 98 -6.41 -1.90 9.93
CA TYR A 98 -6.28 -1.00 8.79
C TYR A 98 -5.79 -1.82 7.60
N LEU A 99 -6.56 -1.83 6.50
CA LEU A 99 -6.19 -2.45 5.24
C LEU A 99 -6.22 -1.40 4.13
N LEU A 100 -5.08 -0.78 3.85
CA LEU A 100 -5.05 0.49 3.13
C LEU A 100 -4.26 0.40 1.83
N ASP A 101 -4.69 1.20 0.86
CA ASP A 101 -3.98 1.37 -0.38
C ASP A 101 -2.93 2.48 -0.27
N GLY A 102 -1.75 2.19 -0.83
CA GLY A 102 -0.74 3.19 -1.11
C GLY A 102 -1.17 4.13 -2.24
N ASN A 103 -1.95 3.63 -3.22
CA ASN A 103 -2.35 4.26 -4.48
C ASN A 103 -1.20 4.80 -5.34
N GLN A 104 -1.25 4.62 -6.66
CA GLN A 104 -0.14 5.07 -7.52
C GLN A 104 0.03 6.59 -7.45
N GLU A 105 1.28 7.06 -7.58
CA GLU A 105 1.62 8.48 -7.59
C GLU A 105 0.95 9.23 -8.76
N ASN A 106 0.61 8.51 -9.83
CA ASN A 106 -0.04 9.00 -11.04
C ASN A 106 -1.57 8.82 -11.07
N GLY A 107 -2.16 8.33 -9.97
CA GLY A 107 -3.60 8.12 -9.85
C GLY A 107 -4.38 9.43 -9.64
N GLU A 108 -5.71 9.31 -9.58
CA GLU A 108 -6.58 10.43 -9.21
C GLU A 108 -6.24 10.98 -7.81
N GLU A 109 -6.69 12.21 -7.52
CA GLU A 109 -6.49 12.85 -6.23
C GLU A 109 -6.98 11.95 -5.09
N PHE A 110 -6.03 11.36 -4.36
CA PHE A 110 -6.28 10.40 -3.31
C PHE A 110 -5.99 11.02 -1.96
N LEU A 111 -7.01 11.07 -1.10
CA LEU A 111 -6.83 11.41 0.32
C LEU A 111 -6.62 10.11 1.12
N PRO A 112 -5.38 9.75 1.52
CA PRO A 112 -5.13 8.57 2.32
C PRO A 112 -5.69 8.72 3.74
N LEU A 113 -6.09 7.61 4.38
CA LEU A 113 -6.45 7.64 5.80
C LEU A 113 -5.24 7.97 6.68
N LEU A 114 -4.14 7.25 6.45
CA LEU A 114 -2.85 7.49 7.08
C LEU A 114 -2.00 8.31 6.11
N GLU A 115 -1.90 9.62 6.37
CA GLU A 115 -1.25 10.58 5.46
C GLU A 115 0.21 10.28 5.21
N ASN A 116 0.90 9.93 6.30
CA ASN A 116 2.28 9.51 6.30
C ASN A 116 2.38 8.24 7.16
N PRO A 117 2.50 7.05 6.54
CA PRO A 117 2.65 5.80 7.28
C PRO A 117 3.81 5.82 8.27
N TYR A 118 4.93 6.45 7.93
CA TYR A 118 6.10 6.57 8.81
C TYR A 118 5.77 7.32 10.10
N GLN A 119 5.22 8.54 10.00
CA GLN A 119 4.76 9.29 11.18
C GLN A 119 3.67 8.54 11.96
N THR A 120 2.80 7.80 11.26
CA THR A 120 1.76 7.03 11.94
C THR A 120 2.36 5.96 12.85
N MET A 121 3.40 5.25 12.41
CA MET A 121 4.16 4.32 13.26
C MET A 121 4.77 5.04 14.48
N GLN A 122 5.29 6.25 14.29
CA GLN A 122 5.90 7.06 15.36
C GLN A 122 4.88 7.60 16.38
N SER A 123 3.65 7.86 15.95
CA SER A 123 2.62 8.51 16.75
C SER A 123 2.07 7.65 17.90
N GLY A 124 2.32 6.33 17.88
CA GLY A 124 1.72 5.37 18.80
C GLY A 124 0.27 4.99 18.47
N ALA A 125 -0.24 5.36 17.29
CA ALA A 125 -1.55 4.96 16.81
C ALA A 125 -1.65 3.47 16.46
N LEU A 126 -0.53 2.83 16.10
CA LEU A 126 -0.45 1.43 15.70
C LEU A 126 0.15 0.56 16.80
N ALA A 127 -0.34 -0.67 16.92
CA ALA A 127 0.24 -1.67 17.80
C ALA A 127 1.52 -2.23 17.17
N SER A 128 2.53 -2.49 17.99
CA SER A 128 3.69 -3.29 17.57
C SER A 128 3.25 -4.73 17.32
N LEU A 129 3.76 -5.31 16.26
CA LEU A 129 3.41 -6.66 15.79
C LEU A 129 4.40 -7.73 16.28
N ASP A 130 5.54 -7.33 16.85
CA ASP A 130 6.66 -8.21 17.21
C ASP A 130 6.22 -9.43 18.04
N GLU A 131 5.42 -9.22 19.09
CA GLU A 131 4.97 -10.32 19.97
C GLU A 131 4.14 -11.36 19.20
N PHE A 132 3.36 -10.93 18.20
CA PHE A 132 2.55 -11.82 17.37
C PHE A 132 3.41 -12.53 16.34
N MET A 133 4.30 -11.79 15.67
CA MET A 133 5.24 -12.34 14.68
C MET A 133 6.19 -13.37 15.31
N GLU A 134 6.70 -13.13 16.52
CA GLU A 134 7.56 -14.07 17.25
C GLU A 134 6.88 -15.43 17.53
N LYS A 135 5.55 -15.45 17.61
CA LYS A 135 4.76 -16.66 17.90
C LYS A 135 4.24 -17.34 16.64
N ASP A 136 4.28 -16.65 15.50
CA ASP A 136 3.73 -17.13 14.24
C ASP A 136 4.81 -17.82 13.42
N SER A 137 4.66 -19.13 13.25
CA SER A 137 5.60 -19.98 12.51
C SER A 137 5.76 -19.58 11.04
N TYR A 138 4.83 -18.80 10.47
CA TYR A 138 5.01 -18.24 9.13
C TYR A 138 6.36 -17.53 9.00
N TRP A 139 6.77 -16.75 10.01
CA TRP A 139 8.00 -15.98 9.94
C TRP A 139 9.28 -16.82 10.04
N GLU A 140 9.21 -18.09 10.43
CA GLU A 140 10.39 -18.97 10.50
C GLU A 140 10.85 -19.48 9.12
N ASP A 141 9.92 -19.67 8.17
CA ASP A 141 10.16 -20.24 6.84
C ASP A 141 9.33 -19.52 5.76
N ASN A 142 9.33 -18.17 5.80
CA ASN A 142 8.66 -17.34 4.80
C ASN A 142 9.57 -17.06 3.60
N THR A 143 8.97 -16.56 2.52
CA THR A 143 9.69 -16.05 1.34
C THR A 143 9.47 -14.55 1.14
N TYR A 144 9.15 -13.85 2.23
CA TYR A 144 8.87 -12.42 2.24
C TYR A 144 10.17 -11.65 2.00
N HIS A 145 10.11 -10.59 1.19
CA HIS A 145 11.30 -9.77 0.91
C HIS A 145 11.67 -8.89 2.10
N GLU A 146 12.78 -9.20 2.77
CA GLU A 146 13.20 -8.53 4.01
C GLU A 146 13.32 -7.00 3.88
N ALA A 147 13.87 -6.51 2.76
CA ALA A 147 14.02 -5.07 2.53
C ALA A 147 12.67 -4.34 2.39
N ILE A 148 11.60 -5.03 1.99
CA ILE A 148 10.25 -4.47 1.94
C ILE A 148 9.66 -4.45 3.35
N LEU A 149 9.78 -5.56 4.09
CA LEU A 149 9.25 -5.68 5.46
C LEU A 149 9.80 -4.57 6.38
N LYS A 150 11.10 -4.27 6.23
CA LYS A 150 11.81 -3.27 7.01
C LYS A 150 11.18 -1.87 6.94
N GLU A 151 10.53 -1.51 5.83
CA GLU A 151 9.88 -0.21 5.70
C GLU A 151 8.72 -0.02 6.66
N GLY A 152 8.09 -1.11 7.11
CA GLY A 152 7.04 -1.08 8.12
C GLY A 152 7.54 -1.04 9.57
N GLN A 153 8.80 -0.66 9.77
CA GLN A 153 9.43 -0.59 11.10
C GLN A 153 9.65 0.84 11.58
N TYR A 154 9.64 0.99 12.91
CA TYR A 154 10.10 2.17 13.61
C TYR A 154 10.78 1.78 14.93
N ASP A 155 11.93 2.37 15.23
CA ASP A 155 12.75 2.03 16.42
C ASP A 155 13.00 0.51 16.57
N GLY A 156 13.23 -0.15 15.43
CA GLY A 156 13.49 -1.60 15.35
C GLY A 156 12.29 -2.52 15.61
N ARG A 157 11.06 -2.00 15.67
CA ARG A 157 9.83 -2.78 15.86
C ARG A 157 8.95 -2.72 14.62
N GLN A 158 8.22 -3.79 14.33
CA GLN A 158 7.27 -3.86 13.23
C GLN A 158 5.91 -3.28 13.64
N TYR A 159 5.33 -2.41 12.80
CA TYR A 159 4.01 -1.80 13.04
C TYR A 159 3.07 -1.92 11.84
N ILE A 160 3.63 -1.86 10.63
CA ILE A 160 2.89 -1.99 9.37
C ILE A 160 3.44 -3.21 8.63
N ILE A 161 2.59 -4.02 8.04
CA ILE A 161 3.00 -5.09 7.12
C ILE A 161 2.68 -4.63 5.69
N PRO A 162 3.69 -4.35 4.85
CA PRO A 162 3.44 -4.13 3.42
C PRO A 162 2.79 -5.37 2.80
N MET A 163 1.90 -5.17 1.84
CA MET A 163 1.08 -6.26 1.28
C MET A 163 1.27 -6.42 -0.23
N SER A 164 1.59 -5.33 -0.92
CA SER A 164 2.02 -5.35 -2.31
C SER A 164 2.92 -4.16 -2.62
N VAL A 165 3.71 -4.29 -3.68
CA VAL A 165 4.60 -3.23 -4.18
C VAL A 165 4.43 -3.00 -5.68
N MET A 166 4.99 -1.91 -6.17
CA MET A 166 5.16 -1.65 -7.60
C MET A 166 6.57 -1.15 -7.86
N TYR A 167 7.23 -1.76 -8.83
CA TYR A 167 8.52 -1.33 -9.39
C TYR A 167 8.50 -1.59 -10.89
N TYR A 168 9.37 -0.91 -11.62
CA TYR A 168 9.39 -0.96 -13.07
C TYR A 168 10.50 -1.87 -13.58
N VAL A 169 10.18 -2.65 -14.59
CA VAL A 169 11.14 -3.46 -15.34
C VAL A 169 11.08 -3.07 -16.82
N LEU A 170 12.23 -3.05 -17.48
CA LEU A 170 12.35 -2.95 -18.92
C LEU A 170 12.24 -4.36 -19.52
N PRO A 171 11.14 -4.70 -20.20
CA PRO A 171 11.08 -5.95 -20.95
C PRO A 171 11.87 -5.83 -22.26
N ARG A 172 12.79 -6.75 -22.50
CA ARG A 172 13.60 -6.79 -23.71
C ARG A 172 13.42 -8.09 -24.45
N THR A 173 13.35 -8.00 -25.77
CA THR A 173 13.55 -9.15 -26.65
C THR A 173 15.05 -9.39 -26.85
N GLU A 174 15.44 -10.60 -27.24
CA GLU A 174 16.87 -10.98 -27.39
C GLU A 174 17.66 -10.08 -28.36
N ASP A 175 16.98 -9.43 -29.31
CA ASP A 175 17.58 -8.55 -30.31
C ASP A 175 17.66 -7.08 -29.90
N MET A 176 17.10 -6.71 -28.74
CA MET A 176 17.26 -5.37 -28.17
C MET A 176 18.64 -5.22 -27.51
N GLU A 177 19.12 -3.99 -27.42
CA GLU A 177 20.36 -3.66 -26.68
C GLU A 177 20.13 -3.75 -25.15
N GLU A 178 21.08 -4.34 -24.43
CA GLU A 178 21.02 -4.54 -22.97
C GLU A 178 21.47 -3.27 -22.24
N MET A 179 20.75 -2.86 -21.20
CA MET A 179 21.18 -1.74 -20.35
C MET A 179 22.32 -2.19 -19.45
N THR A 180 23.45 -1.48 -19.51
CA THR A 180 24.69 -1.85 -18.80
C THR A 180 25.15 -0.83 -17.76
N GLY A 181 24.50 0.32 -17.70
CA GLY A 181 24.75 1.32 -16.65
C GLY A 181 24.19 0.88 -15.30
N ASP A 182 24.75 1.42 -14.22
CA ASP A 182 24.30 1.15 -12.86
C ASP A 182 23.21 2.13 -12.42
N THR A 183 23.12 3.30 -13.08
CA THR A 183 22.18 4.38 -12.76
C THR A 183 21.20 4.68 -13.88
N LEU A 184 20.04 5.26 -13.54
CA LEU A 184 19.08 5.73 -14.53
C LEU A 184 19.69 6.78 -15.48
N GLY A 185 20.60 7.60 -14.97
CA GLY A 185 21.35 8.56 -15.75
C GLY A 185 22.15 7.89 -16.87
N GLU A 186 22.90 6.85 -16.55
CA GLU A 186 23.69 6.09 -17.53
C GLU A 186 22.80 5.36 -18.53
N TRP A 187 21.66 4.82 -18.09
CA TRP A 187 20.66 4.21 -18.99
C TRP A 187 20.13 5.22 -20.01
N VAL A 188 19.74 6.42 -19.58
CA VAL A 188 19.29 7.49 -20.50
C VAL A 188 20.40 7.89 -21.47
N GLU A 189 21.65 7.94 -21.02
CA GLU A 189 22.82 8.21 -21.88
C GLU A 189 23.03 7.12 -22.92
N GLN A 190 22.92 5.85 -22.52
CA GLN A 190 23.05 4.71 -23.42
C GLN A 190 21.94 4.75 -24.48
N VAL A 191 20.69 4.91 -24.06
CA VAL A 191 19.52 4.96 -24.97
C VAL A 191 19.56 6.15 -25.92
N ALA A 192 20.05 7.31 -25.47
CA ALA A 192 20.22 8.46 -26.34
C ALA A 192 21.20 8.21 -27.50
N ASN A 193 22.17 7.31 -27.31
CA ASN A 193 23.16 6.93 -28.33
C ASN A 193 22.83 5.60 -29.04
N SER A 194 21.74 4.94 -28.65
CA SER A 194 21.32 3.68 -29.25
C SER A 194 20.67 3.91 -30.62
N GLU A 195 20.88 2.97 -31.53
CA GLU A 195 20.16 2.89 -32.81
C GLU A 195 18.82 2.13 -32.65
N ASP A 196 18.55 1.54 -31.48
CA ASP A 196 17.29 0.85 -31.20
C ASP A 196 16.21 1.86 -30.77
N VAL A 197 15.36 2.24 -31.72
CA VAL A 197 14.26 3.20 -31.50
C VAL A 197 13.23 2.66 -30.49
N ARG A 198 13.14 1.33 -30.29
CA ARG A 198 12.23 0.74 -29.29
C ARG A 198 12.65 1.14 -27.89
N LEU A 199 13.96 1.13 -27.59
CA LEU A 199 14.47 1.61 -26.30
C LEU A 199 14.14 3.09 -26.09
N LYS A 200 14.29 3.93 -27.12
CA LYS A 200 13.90 5.35 -27.03
C LYS A 200 12.41 5.49 -26.72
N LYS A 201 11.56 4.63 -27.30
CA LYS A 201 10.11 4.58 -27.01
C LYS A 201 9.78 4.13 -25.60
N TYR A 202 10.46 3.11 -25.06
CA TYR A 202 10.32 2.78 -23.63
C TYR A 202 10.64 4.00 -22.78
N PHE A 203 11.81 4.59 -22.98
CA PHE A 203 12.33 5.64 -22.10
C PHE A 203 11.53 6.94 -22.13
N ILE A 204 10.88 7.29 -23.25
CA ILE A 204 10.01 8.48 -23.26
C ILE A 204 8.87 8.36 -22.25
N THR A 205 8.43 7.15 -21.91
CA THR A 205 7.37 6.92 -20.93
C THR A 205 7.83 7.08 -19.48
N LEU A 206 9.14 7.11 -19.19
CA LEU A 206 9.67 7.34 -17.83
C LEU A 206 9.29 8.71 -17.26
N MET A 207 8.88 9.66 -18.10
CA MET A 207 8.35 10.95 -17.65
C MET A 207 7.18 10.78 -16.66
N SER A 208 6.39 9.71 -16.80
CA SER A 208 5.31 9.37 -15.89
C SER A 208 5.80 8.66 -14.62
N GLN A 209 7.09 8.74 -14.31
CA GLN A 209 7.71 8.12 -13.15
C GLN A 209 8.68 9.09 -12.45
N GLY A 210 8.53 10.40 -12.69
CA GLY A 210 9.46 11.44 -12.23
C GLY A 210 9.71 11.47 -10.71
N ALA A 211 8.75 11.03 -9.91
CA ALA A 211 8.86 10.92 -8.46
C ALA A 211 9.73 9.72 -7.99
N ARG A 212 9.94 8.73 -8.86
CA ARG A 212 10.73 7.52 -8.56
C ARG A 212 12.20 7.65 -8.89
N TRP A 213 12.57 8.70 -9.63
CA TRP A 213 13.95 8.91 -10.07
C TRP A 213 14.93 9.09 -8.91
N ILE A 214 14.47 9.37 -7.69
CA ILE A 214 15.33 9.51 -6.52
C ILE A 214 14.58 9.03 -5.26
N GLN A 215 14.86 7.80 -4.83
CA GLN A 215 14.21 7.19 -3.66
C GLN A 215 15.19 6.34 -2.85
N PRO A 216 15.10 6.29 -1.51
CA PRO A 216 14.19 7.08 -0.67
C PRO A 216 14.57 8.58 -0.68
N ALA A 217 13.56 9.44 -0.66
CA ALA A 217 13.72 10.90 -0.70
C ALA A 217 13.67 11.57 0.70
N ALA A 218 13.41 10.79 1.74
CA ALA A 218 13.40 11.23 3.14
C ALA A 218 13.73 10.06 4.07
N ASP A 219 14.33 10.39 5.21
CA ASP A 219 14.47 9.51 6.37
C ASP A 219 13.61 10.09 7.50
N TYR A 220 12.47 9.44 7.72
CA TYR A 220 11.50 9.87 8.72
C TYR A 220 11.93 9.57 10.15
N GLU A 221 12.85 8.63 10.37
CA GLU A 221 13.33 8.30 11.72
C GLU A 221 14.35 9.34 12.19
N SER A 222 15.27 9.76 11.33
CA SER A 222 16.22 10.84 11.65
C SER A 222 15.67 12.25 11.42
N GLY A 223 14.56 12.38 10.68
CA GLY A 223 13.98 13.67 10.29
C GLY A 223 14.76 14.35 9.16
N GLU A 224 15.52 13.59 8.36
CA GLU A 224 16.38 14.11 7.29
C GLU A 224 15.68 14.07 5.92
N VAL A 225 15.75 15.16 5.16
CA VAL A 225 15.34 15.17 3.75
C VAL A 225 16.50 14.70 2.90
N LEU A 226 16.35 13.56 2.22
CA LEU A 226 17.36 12.96 1.34
C LEU A 226 17.22 13.40 -0.13
N PHE A 227 16.11 14.06 -0.48
CA PHE A 227 15.83 14.56 -1.83
C PHE A 227 16.88 15.60 -2.27
N ASP A 228 17.82 15.17 -3.13
CA ASP A 228 18.81 16.04 -3.76
C ASP A 228 18.20 16.78 -4.96
N GLN A 229 17.71 17.99 -4.68
CA GLN A 229 17.10 18.89 -5.67
C GLN A 229 17.98 19.11 -6.90
N LYS A 230 19.31 19.23 -6.68
CA LYS A 230 20.25 19.54 -7.76
C LYS A 230 20.40 18.33 -8.69
N LYS A 231 20.67 17.15 -8.13
CA LYS A 231 20.75 15.91 -8.92
C LYS A 231 19.47 15.65 -9.69
N TRP A 232 18.32 15.83 -9.05
CA TRP A 232 17.03 15.65 -9.70
C TRP A 232 16.84 16.62 -10.87
N CYS A 233 17.13 17.92 -10.69
CA CYS A 233 17.07 18.89 -11.79
C CYS A 233 18.03 18.59 -12.93
N GLU A 234 19.28 18.17 -12.62
CA GLU A 234 20.28 17.80 -13.63
C GLU A 234 19.82 16.59 -14.46
N PHE A 235 19.27 15.57 -13.80
CA PHE A 235 18.70 14.42 -14.50
C PHE A 235 17.46 14.79 -15.33
N ALA A 236 16.53 15.58 -14.77
CA ALA A 236 15.32 15.99 -15.49
C ALA A 236 15.64 16.83 -16.74
N ASP A 237 16.61 17.75 -16.67
CA ASP A 237 17.08 18.52 -17.85
C ASP A 237 17.66 17.57 -18.91
N LYS A 238 18.50 16.63 -18.50
CA LYS A 238 19.08 15.61 -19.39
C LYS A 238 17.99 14.76 -20.05
N PHE A 239 17.01 14.30 -19.29
CA PHE A 239 15.89 13.50 -19.78
C PHE A 239 15.04 14.27 -20.80
N ILE A 240 14.69 15.53 -20.51
CA ILE A 240 13.95 16.39 -21.44
C ILE A 240 14.74 16.60 -22.75
N ARG A 241 16.05 16.84 -22.67
CA ARG A 241 16.91 16.99 -23.86
C ARG A 241 16.94 15.73 -24.70
N PHE A 242 17.03 14.57 -24.06
CA PHE A 242 16.91 13.27 -24.73
C PHE A 242 15.56 13.18 -25.47
N GLY A 243 14.44 13.44 -24.79
CA GLY A 243 13.11 13.35 -25.38
C GLY A 243 12.92 14.28 -26.58
N LYS A 244 13.42 15.53 -26.51
CA LYS A 244 13.39 16.47 -27.64
C LYS A 244 14.24 15.98 -28.82
N ALA A 245 15.44 15.46 -28.54
CA ALA A 245 16.33 14.97 -29.60
C ALA A 245 15.76 13.73 -30.30
N ALA A 246 15.07 12.86 -29.56
CA ALA A 246 14.49 11.63 -30.11
C ALA A 246 13.15 11.85 -30.85
N GLN A 247 12.53 13.03 -30.76
CA GLN A 247 11.15 13.26 -31.20
C GLN A 247 10.88 12.87 -32.66
N GLU A 248 11.80 13.20 -33.58
CA GLU A 248 11.64 12.87 -35.00
C GLU A 248 11.67 11.35 -35.25
N GLU A 249 12.56 10.62 -34.58
CA GLU A 249 12.63 9.15 -34.65
C GLU A 249 11.38 8.51 -34.03
N LEU A 250 10.94 9.04 -32.89
CA LEU A 250 9.76 8.55 -32.18
C LEU A 250 8.48 8.76 -32.98
N ALA A 251 8.39 9.79 -33.83
CA ALA A 251 7.22 10.04 -34.66
C ALA A 251 6.98 8.94 -35.74
N LEU A 252 7.99 8.11 -36.02
CA LEU A 252 7.94 7.06 -37.04
C LEU A 252 7.51 5.69 -36.49
N VAL A 253 7.44 5.54 -35.17
CA VAL A 253 7.10 4.27 -34.52
C VAL A 253 5.68 4.36 -33.96
N GLU A 254 4.75 3.61 -34.58
CA GLU A 254 3.34 3.54 -34.19
C GLU A 254 3.09 2.62 -32.98
N GLU A 255 4.01 1.68 -32.74
CA GLU A 255 3.92 0.76 -31.60
C GLU A 255 4.15 1.49 -30.28
N HIS A 256 3.40 1.06 -29.27
CA HIS A 256 3.47 1.61 -27.93
C HIS A 256 4.30 0.68 -27.05
N TYR A 257 5.31 1.24 -26.39
CA TYR A 257 6.23 0.53 -25.52
C TYR A 257 6.15 1.15 -24.13
N PHE A 258 5.96 0.32 -23.10
CA PHE A 258 5.84 0.76 -21.70
C PHE A 258 6.65 -0.15 -20.80
N PHE A 259 7.31 0.43 -19.79
CA PHE A 259 7.84 -0.36 -18.69
C PHE A 259 6.73 -1.16 -18.03
N GLU A 260 7.04 -2.38 -17.62
CA GLU A 260 6.07 -3.26 -16.98
C GLU A 260 6.16 -3.15 -15.45
N ASN A 261 5.06 -3.41 -14.76
CA ASN A 261 4.98 -3.39 -13.30
C ASN A 261 5.44 -4.74 -12.72
N GLY A 262 6.75 -4.98 -12.73
CA GLY A 262 7.37 -6.15 -12.10
C GLY A 262 6.89 -7.51 -12.64
N ARG A 263 6.38 -7.57 -13.88
CA ARG A 263 6.07 -8.83 -14.58
C ARG A 263 6.29 -8.68 -16.07
N ALA A 264 6.66 -9.76 -16.75
CA ALA A 264 6.48 -9.82 -18.20
C ALA A 264 4.98 -9.89 -18.53
N ALA A 265 4.48 -9.05 -19.44
CA ALA A 265 3.17 -9.31 -20.06
C ALA A 265 3.18 -10.70 -20.74
N ASP A 266 2.00 -11.29 -20.97
CA ASP A 266 1.81 -12.54 -21.74
C ASP A 266 2.46 -12.43 -23.13
N LYS A 267 3.77 -12.67 -23.20
CA LYS A 267 4.56 -12.59 -24.41
C LYS A 267 4.91 -14.02 -24.81
N ASN A 268 4.51 -14.39 -26.02
CA ASN A 268 4.83 -15.68 -26.65
C ASN A 268 6.32 -15.83 -27.02
N GLU A 269 7.16 -14.90 -26.59
CA GLU A 269 8.60 -14.84 -26.90
C GLU A 269 9.36 -14.68 -25.59
N LYS A 270 10.61 -15.16 -25.58
CA LYS A 270 11.50 -15.05 -24.43
C LYS A 270 11.81 -13.57 -24.16
N VAL A 271 11.52 -13.13 -22.94
CA VAL A 271 11.73 -11.74 -22.49
C VAL A 271 12.78 -11.74 -21.39
N ASP A 272 13.80 -10.92 -21.57
CA ASP A 272 14.76 -10.53 -20.53
C ASP A 272 14.20 -9.33 -19.77
N LEU A 273 14.19 -9.34 -18.44
CA LEU A 273 13.62 -8.28 -17.61
C LEU A 273 14.74 -7.57 -16.84
N GLN A 274 14.94 -6.28 -17.14
CA GLN A 274 15.91 -5.46 -16.39
C GLN A 274 15.18 -4.49 -15.47
N ILE A 275 15.39 -4.61 -14.16
CA ILE A 275 14.81 -3.68 -13.17
C ILE A 275 15.39 -2.28 -13.31
N VAL A 276 14.51 -1.27 -13.29
CA VAL A 276 14.87 0.14 -13.48
C VAL A 276 15.49 0.71 -12.19
N PRO A 277 16.76 1.15 -12.21
CA PRO A 277 17.36 1.84 -11.07
C PRO A 277 16.90 3.31 -11.00
N ASP A 278 17.13 3.95 -9.87
CA ASP A 278 17.02 5.40 -9.69
C ASP A 278 18.32 6.13 -10.15
N ILE A 279 18.39 7.45 -9.98
CA ILE A 279 19.57 8.24 -10.40
C ILE A 279 20.83 7.96 -9.58
N ASP A 280 20.70 7.36 -8.39
CA ASP A 280 21.81 6.93 -7.55
C ASP A 280 22.11 5.41 -7.70
N GLY A 281 21.36 4.72 -8.56
CA GLY A 281 21.53 3.30 -8.86
C GLY A 281 20.72 2.35 -7.98
N ARG A 282 19.83 2.87 -7.13
CA ARG A 282 19.00 2.08 -6.22
C ARG A 282 17.79 1.49 -6.94
N LYS A 283 17.49 0.24 -6.69
CA LYS A 283 16.33 -0.49 -7.25
C LYS A 283 15.21 -0.50 -6.23
N MET A 284 14.31 0.48 -6.32
CA MET A 284 13.32 0.76 -5.29
C MET A 284 11.90 0.37 -5.73
N ALA A 285 11.13 -0.18 -4.79
CA ALA A 285 9.70 -0.44 -4.94
C ALA A 285 8.86 0.59 -4.18
N SER A 286 7.72 1.01 -4.72
CA SER A 286 6.71 1.73 -3.94
C SER A 286 5.76 0.75 -3.27
N ILE A 287 5.43 0.96 -2.00
CA ILE A 287 4.42 0.16 -1.31
C ILE A 287 3.02 0.58 -1.79
N MET A 288 2.26 -0.40 -2.29
CA MET A 288 0.99 -0.18 -2.98
C MET A 288 -0.23 -0.59 -2.16
N SER A 289 -0.05 -1.50 -1.21
CA SER A 289 -1.02 -1.80 -0.17
C SER A 289 -0.27 -2.22 1.08
N TYR A 290 -0.87 -1.99 2.24
CA TYR A 290 -0.28 -2.34 3.52
C TYR A 290 -1.36 -2.52 4.57
N ALA A 291 -1.01 -3.19 5.66
CA ALA A 291 -1.94 -3.41 6.74
C ALA A 291 -1.31 -3.19 8.12
N ALA A 292 -2.15 -2.84 9.09
CA ALA A 292 -1.71 -2.55 10.45
C ALA A 292 -2.79 -2.89 11.48
N VAL A 293 -2.37 -3.08 12.73
CA VAL A 293 -3.26 -3.26 13.88
C VAL A 293 -3.30 -1.97 14.68
N GLY A 294 -4.50 -1.51 15.04
CA GLY A 294 -4.70 -0.32 15.86
C GLY A 294 -4.23 -0.52 17.30
N MET A 295 -3.53 0.47 17.85
CA MET A 295 -3.10 0.42 19.24
C MET A 295 -4.29 0.39 20.22
N SER A 296 -5.42 1.00 19.82
CA SER A 296 -6.67 1.01 20.57
C SER A 296 -7.44 -0.31 20.55
N SER A 297 -7.03 -1.29 19.74
CA SER A 297 -7.73 -2.57 19.65
C SER A 297 -7.62 -3.36 20.94
N ASP A 298 -8.73 -3.89 21.44
CA ASP A 298 -8.75 -4.91 22.50
C ASP A 298 -8.63 -6.33 21.92
N LEU A 299 -8.62 -6.46 20.59
CA LEU A 299 -8.62 -7.70 19.81
C LEU A 299 -7.34 -7.86 18.98
N LYS A 300 -6.18 -7.47 19.53
CA LYS A 300 -4.92 -7.39 18.76
C LYS A 300 -4.47 -8.72 18.14
N GLN A 301 -4.73 -9.84 18.81
CA GLN A 301 -4.41 -11.17 18.28
C GLN A 301 -5.34 -11.49 17.10
N GLU A 302 -6.64 -11.32 17.26
CA GLU A 302 -7.62 -11.56 16.20
C GLU A 302 -7.40 -10.62 15.00
N ALA A 303 -7.03 -9.37 15.26
CA ALA A 303 -6.64 -8.40 14.24
C ALA A 303 -5.38 -8.84 13.47
N TYR A 304 -4.34 -9.31 14.18
CA TYR A 304 -3.14 -9.85 13.56
C TYR A 304 -3.45 -11.10 12.72
N ASP A 305 -4.21 -12.05 13.26
CA ASP A 305 -4.59 -13.29 12.58
C ASP A 305 -5.37 -12.98 11.29
N TYR A 306 -6.26 -11.99 11.33
CA TYR A 306 -6.99 -11.49 10.15
C TYR A 306 -6.03 -10.97 9.06
N LEU A 307 -4.99 -10.22 9.42
CA LEU A 307 -3.98 -9.74 8.47
C LEU A 307 -3.18 -10.90 7.86
N MET A 308 -2.86 -11.91 8.66
CA MET A 308 -2.03 -13.03 8.20
C MET A 308 -2.73 -13.93 7.19
N LEU A 309 -4.08 -13.89 7.10
CA LEU A 309 -4.84 -14.57 6.05
C LEU A 309 -4.37 -14.19 4.64
N PHE A 310 -3.85 -12.97 4.46
CA PHE A 310 -3.38 -12.49 3.16
C PHE A 310 -1.95 -12.95 2.82
N LEU A 311 -1.19 -13.47 3.78
CA LEU A 311 0.23 -13.82 3.62
C LEU A 311 0.50 -15.31 3.76
N ASN A 312 -0.19 -16.00 4.66
CA ASN A 312 0.06 -17.41 4.93
C ASN A 312 -0.87 -18.34 4.12
N ASP A 313 -0.63 -19.65 4.23
CA ASP A 313 -1.44 -20.69 3.57
C ASP A 313 -2.55 -21.26 4.47
N GLN A 314 -2.89 -20.59 5.58
CA GLN A 314 -3.83 -21.10 6.58
C GLN A 314 -5.20 -21.40 5.96
N THR A 315 -5.68 -20.53 5.06
CA THR A 315 -6.99 -20.72 4.42
C THR A 315 -7.03 -21.93 3.50
N LYS A 316 -5.94 -22.18 2.74
CA LYS A 316 -5.78 -23.39 1.92
C LYS A 316 -5.75 -24.64 2.78
N GLN A 317 -4.96 -24.61 3.85
CA GLN A 317 -4.82 -25.73 4.77
C GLN A 317 -6.16 -26.07 5.43
N TYR A 318 -6.89 -25.06 5.91
CA TYR A 318 -8.19 -25.24 6.51
C TYR A 318 -9.19 -25.91 5.56
N ASN A 319 -9.31 -25.41 4.32
CA ASN A 319 -10.20 -25.97 3.30
C ASN A 319 -9.83 -27.42 2.93
N LYS A 320 -8.54 -27.76 2.94
CA LYS A 320 -8.05 -29.13 2.71
C LYS A 320 -8.43 -30.08 3.86
N GLU A 321 -8.38 -29.60 5.09
CA GLU A 321 -8.72 -30.36 6.29
C GLU A 321 -10.25 -30.49 6.50
N HIS A 322 -11.03 -29.52 5.98
CA HIS A 322 -12.48 -29.45 6.13
C HIS A 322 -13.20 -29.41 4.77
N PRO A 323 -13.13 -30.47 3.94
CA PRO A 323 -13.66 -30.46 2.58
C PRO A 323 -15.18 -30.27 2.46
N ASP A 324 -15.92 -30.45 3.56
CA ASP A 324 -17.37 -30.25 3.62
C ASP A 324 -17.76 -28.78 3.85
N ILE A 325 -16.80 -27.93 4.24
CA ILE A 325 -16.99 -26.48 4.44
C ILE A 325 -16.13 -25.76 3.40
N ARG A 326 -16.73 -24.87 2.62
CA ARG A 326 -16.01 -24.08 1.62
C ARG A 326 -15.95 -22.63 2.04
N LEU A 327 -14.83 -22.22 2.64
CA LEU A 327 -14.53 -20.83 2.95
C LEU A 327 -13.65 -20.20 1.86
N PRO A 328 -13.57 -18.86 1.79
CA PRO A 328 -12.66 -18.19 0.87
C PRO A 328 -11.20 -18.66 1.05
N GLU A 329 -10.46 -18.70 -0.06
CA GLU A 329 -9.08 -19.17 -0.10
C GLU A 329 -8.18 -18.04 -0.58
N PHE A 330 -7.09 -17.81 0.16
CA PHE A 330 -6.05 -16.84 -0.16
C PHE A 330 -4.78 -17.56 -0.57
N TYR A 331 -3.96 -16.88 -1.37
CA TYR A 331 -2.79 -17.47 -2.03
C TYR A 331 -1.48 -16.81 -1.60
N GLY A 332 -1.46 -16.19 -0.42
CA GLY A 332 -0.29 -15.50 0.09
C GLY A 332 0.00 -14.18 -0.65
N TYR A 333 -1.02 -13.53 -1.19
CA TYR A 333 -0.85 -12.16 -1.67
C TYR A 333 -2.15 -11.36 -1.59
N LEU A 334 -1.99 -10.06 -1.40
CA LEU A 334 -3.04 -9.06 -1.50
C LEU A 334 -2.63 -8.02 -2.55
N SER A 335 -2.90 -8.34 -3.82
CA SER A 335 -2.61 -7.44 -4.94
C SER A 335 -3.90 -6.99 -5.60
N HIS A 336 -4.09 -5.68 -5.71
CA HIS A 336 -4.96 -5.09 -6.73
C HIS A 336 -4.23 -5.07 -8.08
N ILE A 337 -4.99 -5.03 -9.18
CA ILE A 337 -4.56 -5.16 -10.59
C ILE A 337 -3.13 -4.61 -10.83
N GLY A 338 -2.20 -5.53 -11.10
CA GLY A 338 -0.83 -5.19 -11.54
C GLY A 338 0.18 -4.87 -10.43
N ASN A 339 -0.21 -4.88 -9.15
CA ASN A 339 0.77 -4.78 -8.05
C ASN A 339 1.45 -6.13 -7.81
N VAL A 340 2.75 -6.09 -7.51
CA VAL A 340 3.59 -7.26 -7.27
C VAL A 340 3.43 -7.74 -5.83
N PRO A 341 3.30 -9.06 -5.58
CA PRO A 341 3.30 -9.60 -4.23
C PRO A 341 4.64 -9.38 -3.50
N VAL A 342 4.60 -9.44 -2.18
CA VAL A 342 5.76 -9.21 -1.30
C VAL A 342 6.51 -10.48 -0.91
N GLN A 343 6.13 -11.64 -1.44
CA GLN A 343 6.79 -12.92 -1.18
C GLN A 343 6.92 -13.78 -2.44
N GLU A 344 8.06 -14.46 -2.58
CA GLU A 344 8.38 -15.24 -3.79
C GLU A 344 7.41 -16.40 -4.02
N SER A 345 6.94 -17.05 -2.96
CA SER A 345 6.00 -18.18 -3.04
C SER A 345 4.66 -17.82 -3.70
N ALA A 346 4.30 -16.54 -3.75
CA ALA A 346 3.06 -16.07 -4.35
C ALA A 346 3.17 -15.90 -5.88
N PHE A 347 4.37 -15.80 -6.45
CA PHE A 347 4.55 -15.42 -7.87
C PHE A 347 3.93 -16.43 -8.82
N GLU A 348 4.04 -17.73 -8.56
CA GLU A 348 3.48 -18.77 -9.43
C GLU A 348 1.96 -18.58 -9.60
N VAL A 349 1.24 -18.42 -8.49
CA VAL A 349 -0.22 -18.26 -8.52
C VAL A 349 -0.61 -16.87 -9.03
N TRP A 350 0.09 -15.82 -8.58
CA TRP A 350 -0.17 -14.43 -8.98
C TRP A 350 0.00 -14.23 -10.49
N MET A 351 0.98 -14.88 -11.11
CA MET A 351 1.22 -14.85 -12.56
C MET A 351 0.34 -15.82 -13.34
N GLY A 352 -0.48 -16.65 -12.68
CA GLY A 352 -1.36 -17.60 -13.35
C GLY A 352 -0.65 -18.85 -13.91
N TYR A 353 0.36 -19.34 -13.20
CA TYR A 353 1.17 -20.53 -13.55
C TYR A 353 1.92 -20.37 -14.90
N PRO A 354 2.83 -19.39 -15.00
CA PRO A 354 3.63 -19.16 -16.21
C PRO A 354 4.66 -20.27 -16.42
N ASP A 355 5.36 -20.24 -17.56
CA ASP A 355 6.53 -21.09 -17.78
C ASP A 355 7.65 -20.80 -16.77
N ASP A 356 8.38 -21.84 -16.33
CA ASP A 356 9.44 -21.75 -15.31
C ASP A 356 10.47 -20.65 -15.58
N GLU A 357 10.84 -20.46 -16.86
CA GLU A 357 11.81 -19.42 -17.26
C GLU A 357 11.27 -18.01 -16.98
N VAL A 358 10.01 -17.74 -17.32
CA VAL A 358 9.35 -16.45 -17.08
C VAL A 358 9.13 -16.21 -15.59
N LEU A 359 8.78 -17.27 -14.84
CA LEU A 359 8.66 -17.22 -13.40
C LEU A 359 9.99 -16.84 -12.74
N GLN A 360 11.08 -17.52 -13.10
CA GLN A 360 12.41 -17.26 -12.52
C GLN A 360 12.93 -15.88 -12.91
N GLU A 361 12.72 -15.44 -14.14
CA GLU A 361 13.11 -14.10 -14.59
C GLU A 361 12.41 -13.02 -13.76
N THR A 362 11.11 -13.18 -13.52
CA THR A 362 10.33 -12.25 -12.71
C THR A 362 10.79 -12.25 -11.25
N ILE A 363 11.02 -13.43 -10.65
CA ILE A 363 11.55 -13.58 -9.29
C ILE A 363 12.95 -12.95 -9.17
N ASN A 364 13.80 -13.04 -10.20
CA ASN A 364 15.12 -12.41 -10.17
C ASN A 364 15.01 -10.90 -10.06
N THR A 365 14.14 -10.25 -10.85
CA THR A 365 13.92 -8.80 -10.72
C THR A 365 13.42 -8.39 -9.34
N PHE A 366 12.59 -9.22 -8.71
CA PHE A 366 12.11 -9.01 -7.35
C PHE A 366 13.24 -9.09 -6.31
N ARG A 367 14.12 -10.09 -6.43
CA ARG A 367 15.30 -10.27 -5.55
C ARG A 367 16.34 -9.16 -5.68
N GLU A 368 16.34 -8.45 -6.80
CA GLU A 368 17.25 -7.33 -7.06
C GLU A 368 16.81 -6.03 -6.38
N LEU A 369 15.65 -5.98 -5.72
CA LEU A 369 15.20 -4.80 -5.00
C LEU A 369 16.12 -4.50 -3.80
N ASP A 370 16.60 -3.26 -3.76
CA ASP A 370 17.41 -2.75 -2.64
C ASP A 370 16.52 -2.35 -1.44
N GLY A 371 15.26 -2.02 -1.70
CA GLY A 371 14.31 -1.58 -0.68
C GLY A 371 12.97 -1.15 -1.26
N ALA A 372 12.13 -0.62 -0.37
CA ALA A 372 10.86 -0.03 -0.74
C ALA A 372 10.65 1.33 -0.06
N TYR A 373 9.53 1.98 -0.34
CA TYR A 373 9.13 3.21 0.35
C TYR A 373 7.60 3.38 0.30
N PHE A 374 7.01 4.02 1.30
CA PHE A 374 5.60 4.43 1.26
C PHE A 374 5.44 5.70 0.42
N LEU A 375 4.41 5.72 -0.42
CA LEU A 375 4.02 6.93 -1.13
C LEU A 375 3.35 7.93 -0.16
N THR A 376 3.80 9.17 -0.21
CA THR A 376 3.20 10.30 0.50
C THR A 376 2.69 11.34 -0.51
N SER A 377 2.14 12.46 -0.03
CA SER A 377 1.79 13.57 -0.93
C SER A 377 3.03 14.23 -1.57
N ALA A 378 4.24 14.07 -1.03
CA ALA A 378 5.46 14.58 -1.63
C ALA A 378 5.76 13.92 -2.99
N GLU A 379 5.70 12.58 -3.05
CA GLU A 379 5.88 11.85 -4.31
C GLU A 379 4.78 12.17 -5.32
N ARG A 380 3.52 12.30 -4.87
CA ARG A 380 2.39 12.65 -5.75
C ARG A 380 2.56 14.04 -6.37
N THR A 381 2.91 15.04 -5.56
CA THR A 381 3.15 16.40 -6.04
C THR A 381 4.32 16.43 -7.02
N LEU A 382 5.45 15.78 -6.66
CA LEU A 382 6.60 15.72 -7.55
C LEU A 382 6.28 15.01 -8.86
N PHE A 383 5.50 13.92 -8.82
CA PHE A 383 5.04 13.23 -10.03
C PHE A 383 4.26 14.17 -10.95
N THR A 384 3.23 14.86 -10.43
CA THR A 384 2.37 15.73 -11.24
C THR A 384 3.21 16.83 -11.90
N GLU A 385 4.02 17.52 -11.11
CA GLU A 385 4.86 18.61 -11.63
C GLU A 385 5.89 18.11 -12.64
N ALA A 386 6.56 16.98 -12.38
CA ALA A 386 7.56 16.41 -13.27
C ALA A 386 6.96 15.95 -14.60
N SER A 387 5.82 15.26 -14.55
CA SER A 387 5.12 14.76 -15.74
C SER A 387 4.66 15.91 -16.64
N ASP A 388 4.07 16.96 -16.05
CA ASP A 388 3.61 18.13 -16.79
C ASP A 388 4.78 18.87 -17.45
N ILE A 389 5.84 19.14 -16.69
CA ILE A 389 7.04 19.83 -17.22
C ILE A 389 7.67 19.02 -18.36
N CYS A 390 7.85 17.71 -18.18
CA CYS A 390 8.45 16.86 -19.21
C CYS A 390 7.57 16.82 -20.46
N SER A 391 6.24 16.71 -20.30
CA SER A 391 5.29 16.66 -21.41
C SER A 391 5.32 17.94 -22.22
N GLU A 392 5.16 19.09 -21.56
CA GLU A 392 5.19 20.39 -22.23
C GLU A 392 6.55 20.63 -22.89
N ALA A 393 7.66 20.31 -22.23
CA ALA A 393 9.00 20.56 -22.73
C ALA A 393 9.38 19.68 -23.94
N ILE A 394 8.97 18.41 -23.95
CA ILE A 394 9.30 17.46 -25.02
C ILE A 394 8.46 17.75 -26.27
N TYR A 395 7.18 18.08 -26.10
CA TYR A 395 6.23 18.20 -27.22
C TYR A 395 5.97 19.63 -27.68
N SER A 396 6.65 20.64 -27.12
CA SER A 396 6.52 22.05 -27.52
C SER A 396 7.83 22.85 -27.39
N ASP A 397 7.78 24.15 -27.69
CA ASP A 397 8.88 25.11 -27.50
C ASP A 397 8.95 25.67 -26.06
N TYR A 398 8.33 24.99 -25.09
CA TYR A 398 8.36 25.37 -23.67
C TYR A 398 9.79 25.41 -23.12
N ASP A 399 10.11 26.48 -22.38
CA ASP A 399 11.39 26.66 -21.68
C ASP A 399 11.24 26.23 -20.21
N TRP A 400 11.77 25.05 -19.89
CA TRP A 400 11.67 24.41 -18.57
C TRP A 400 12.73 24.88 -17.57
N THR A 401 13.65 25.76 -17.96
CA THR A 401 14.82 26.12 -17.13
C THR A 401 14.46 26.70 -15.76
N GLN A 402 13.32 27.39 -15.65
CA GLN A 402 12.80 27.88 -14.36
C GLN A 402 11.80 26.92 -13.71
N ALA A 403 11.22 26.00 -14.49
CA ALA A 403 10.21 25.07 -14.01
C ALA A 403 10.83 23.96 -13.16
N LEU A 404 11.95 23.38 -13.58
CA LEU A 404 12.61 22.30 -12.84
C LEU A 404 13.06 22.71 -11.43
N PRO A 405 13.78 23.84 -11.21
CA PRO A 405 14.15 24.24 -9.87
C PRO A 405 12.94 24.53 -8.98
N LYS A 406 11.89 25.13 -9.55
CA LYS A 406 10.65 25.40 -8.83
C LYS A 406 9.96 24.11 -8.37
N ALA A 407 9.91 23.09 -9.22
CA ALA A 407 9.34 21.80 -8.88
C ALA A 407 10.17 21.07 -7.81
N ALA A 408 11.50 21.09 -7.95
CA ALA A 408 12.40 20.53 -6.95
C ALA A 408 12.29 21.26 -5.59
N ASP A 409 12.15 22.59 -5.58
CA ASP A 409 11.89 23.38 -4.37
C ASP A 409 10.53 23.03 -3.75
N SER A 410 9.49 22.85 -4.57
CA SER A 410 8.16 22.43 -4.13
C SER A 410 8.23 21.09 -3.40
N ALA A 411 8.77 20.07 -4.06
CA ALA A 411 8.93 18.72 -3.51
C ALA A 411 9.79 18.71 -2.23
N TRP A 412 10.93 19.41 -2.24
CA TRP A 412 11.79 19.49 -1.06
C TRP A 412 11.09 20.11 0.15
N ASN A 413 10.31 21.19 -0.06
CA ASN A 413 9.53 21.80 1.01
C ASN A 413 8.44 20.86 1.54
N THR A 414 7.81 20.06 0.68
CA THR A 414 6.85 19.03 1.09
C THR A 414 7.53 17.94 1.92
N TYR A 415 8.66 17.38 1.47
CA TYR A 415 9.43 16.42 2.28
C TYR A 415 9.83 17.01 3.62
N LYS A 416 10.32 18.26 3.63
CA LYS A 416 10.71 18.94 4.86
C LYS A 416 9.56 19.06 5.85
N MET A 417 8.36 19.38 5.38
CA MET A 417 7.16 19.46 6.21
C MET A 417 6.88 18.08 6.83
N MET A 418 6.88 17.04 6.00
CA MET A 418 6.55 15.66 6.41
C MET A 418 7.58 14.98 7.31
N VAL A 419 8.85 15.38 7.29
CA VAL A 419 9.83 14.86 8.25
C VAL A 419 9.84 15.64 9.57
N SER A 420 9.15 16.80 9.62
CA SER A 420 9.16 17.71 10.77
C SER A 420 7.90 17.71 11.62
N GLU A 421 6.79 17.26 11.04
CA GLU A 421 5.51 17.00 11.73
C GLU A 421 5.56 15.66 12.45
#